data_AF-A0A554WZ56-F1
#
_entry.id   AF-A0A554WZ56-F1
#
_cell.length_a   1.000
_cell.length_b   1.000
_cell.length_c   1.000
_cell.angle_alpha   90.00
_cell.angle_beta   90.00
_cell.angle_gamma   90.00
#
_symmetry.space_group_name_H-M   'P 1'
#
loop_
_entity.id
_entity.type
_entity.pdbx_description
1 polymer ?
#
loop_
_entity_poly.entity_id
_entity_poly.type
_entity_poly.pdbx_seq_one_letter_code
_entity_poly.pdbx_strand_id
1 'polypeptide(L)'
;MNVAARLLTSLVARRYAWTVPLAGALLAGCASLDGATARLASLGGVITPYRMDILQGNVVVREQVQALQPGMTREQVQAILGTPLVASVFHANRWDYVFTLQRQGQPPQRRVVTVFFDGDRLARVQADELPTEEEFVASLAARRPAGQAPALEASEEQLRAFEAKGTSAPATPPSPEAAPDAAAASTARSYPPLEPR
;
A
#
# COMPACT_ATOMS: atom_id res chain seq x y z
N MET A 1 2.92 65.14 44.80
CA MET A 1 2.22 64.41 43.71
C MET A 1 2.69 62.96 43.48
N ASN A 2 3.61 62.38 44.28
CA ASN A 2 4.18 61.04 44.00
C ASN A 2 3.55 59.85 44.77
N VAL A 3 2.62 60.07 45.70
CA VAL A 3 2.07 58.99 46.55
C VAL A 3 0.87 58.31 45.88
N ALA A 4 -0.01 59.07 45.23
CA ALA A 4 -1.19 58.52 44.54
C ALA A 4 -0.82 57.65 43.32
N ALA A 5 0.23 58.03 42.58
CA ALA A 5 0.71 57.28 41.42
C ALA A 5 1.25 55.90 41.82
N ARG A 6 1.98 55.78 42.94
CA ARG A 6 2.54 54.50 43.41
C ARG A 6 1.48 53.51 43.92
N LEU A 7 0.36 54.00 44.46
CA LEU A 7 -0.75 53.16 44.94
C LEU A 7 -1.60 52.62 43.77
N LEU A 8 -1.78 53.41 42.71
CA LEU A 8 -2.48 52.98 41.50
C LEU A 8 -1.71 51.90 40.73
N THR A 9 -0.38 52.01 40.62
CA THR A 9 0.45 51.00 39.95
C THR A 9 0.47 49.67 40.71
N SER A 10 0.44 49.69 42.06
CA SER A 10 0.46 48.47 42.87
C SER A 10 -0.86 47.69 42.85
N LEU A 11 -2.00 48.39 42.76
CA LEU A 11 -3.33 47.78 42.62
C LEU A 11 -3.54 47.14 41.25
N VAL A 12 -3.05 47.75 40.18
CA VAL A 12 -3.11 47.18 38.81
C VAL A 12 -2.19 45.97 38.68
N ALA A 13 -0.98 46.02 39.25
CA ALA A 13 -0.04 44.90 39.25
C ALA A 13 -0.57 43.68 40.03
N ARG A 14 -1.24 43.88 41.18
CA ARG A 14 -1.86 42.80 41.96
C ARG A 14 -3.05 42.15 41.26
N ARG A 15 -3.81 42.91 40.46
CA ARG A 15 -4.96 42.40 39.69
C ARG A 15 -4.51 41.57 38.48
N TYR A 16 -3.42 41.97 37.82
CA TYR A 16 -2.82 41.21 36.72
C TYR A 16 -2.03 39.97 37.17
N ALA A 17 -1.50 39.96 38.40
CA ALA A 17 -0.77 38.81 38.94
C ALA A 17 -1.63 37.54 39.06
N TRP A 18 -2.96 37.66 39.11
CA TRP A 18 -3.87 36.52 39.27
C TRP A 18 -4.68 36.20 38.00
N THR A 19 -4.85 37.15 37.07
CA THR A 19 -5.61 36.93 35.83
C THR A 19 -4.77 36.33 34.70
N VAL A 20 -3.47 36.60 34.66
CA VAL A 20 -2.54 36.04 33.66
C VAL A 20 -2.29 34.52 33.81
N PRO A 21 -2.10 33.93 35.01
CA PRO A 21 -1.89 32.48 35.13
C PRO A 21 -3.14 31.66 34.78
N LEU A 22 -4.35 32.19 35.00
CA LEU A 22 -5.61 31.49 34.72
C LEU A 22 -5.85 31.33 33.21
N ALA A 23 -5.52 32.34 32.39
CA ALA A 23 -5.62 32.26 30.94
C ALA A 23 -4.54 31.35 30.32
N GLY A 24 -3.33 31.30 30.90
CA GLY A 24 -2.28 30.38 30.49
C GLY A 24 -2.64 28.91 30.74
N ALA A 25 -3.34 28.61 31.84
CA ALA A 25 -3.77 27.25 32.16
C ALA A 25 -4.81 26.69 31.16
N LEU A 26 -5.71 27.54 30.63
CA LEU A 26 -6.72 27.12 29.64
C LEU A 26 -6.13 26.81 28.26
N LEU A 27 -5.09 27.55 27.83
CA LEU A 27 -4.39 27.28 26.57
C LEU A 27 -3.44 26.07 26.65
N ALA A 28 -2.84 25.80 27.82
CA ALA A 28 -2.01 24.62 28.07
C ALA A 28 -2.82 23.31 28.17
N GLY A 29 -4.13 23.40 28.39
CA GLY A 29 -5.03 22.24 28.47
C GLY A 29 -5.16 21.48 27.15
N CYS A 30 -5.21 22.19 26.01
CA CYS A 30 -5.46 21.57 24.70
C CYS A 30 -4.33 20.63 24.26
N ALA A 31 -3.06 20.97 24.49
CA ALA A 31 -1.93 20.10 24.16
C ALA A 31 -1.85 18.84 25.05
N SER A 32 -2.40 18.91 26.26
CA SER A 32 -2.39 17.80 27.23
C SER A 32 -3.45 16.75 26.95
N LEU A 33 -4.58 17.17 26.36
CA LEU A 33 -5.71 16.29 26.01
C LEU A 33 -5.34 15.32 24.88
N ASP A 34 -4.63 15.76 23.84
CA ASP A 34 -4.21 14.88 22.74
C ASP A 34 -3.28 13.74 23.23
N GLY A 35 -2.33 14.06 24.11
CA GLY A 35 -1.39 13.08 24.66
C GLY A 35 -2.03 12.07 25.63
N ALA A 36 -2.98 12.51 26.47
CA ALA A 36 -3.68 11.64 27.40
C ALA A 36 -4.64 10.68 26.68
N THR A 37 -5.34 11.17 25.66
CA THR A 37 -6.30 10.37 24.88
C THR A 37 -5.58 9.29 24.06
N ALA A 38 -4.42 9.60 23.47
CA ALA A 38 -3.59 8.61 22.76
C ALA A 38 -3.05 7.50 23.69
N ARG A 39 -2.71 7.84 24.94
CA ARG A 39 -2.25 6.87 25.96
C ARG A 39 -3.36 5.97 26.49
N LEU A 40 -4.56 6.52 26.67
CA LEU A 40 -5.74 5.73 27.05
C LEU A 40 -6.21 4.81 25.92
N ALA A 41 -6.21 5.31 24.68
CA ALA A 41 -6.60 4.53 23.49
C ALA A 41 -5.66 3.35 23.19
N SER A 42 -4.41 3.40 23.69
CA SER A 42 -3.43 2.32 23.55
C SER A 42 -3.29 1.46 24.82
N LEU A 43 -4.17 1.61 25.82
CA LEU A 43 -4.05 0.98 27.14
C LEU A 43 -2.63 1.11 27.70
N GLY A 44 -2.08 2.33 27.71
CA GLY A 44 -0.70 2.58 28.16
C GLY A 44 0.38 2.00 27.25
N GLY A 45 0.08 1.71 25.98
CA GLY A 45 0.99 1.09 25.01
C GLY A 45 0.96 -0.44 24.98
N VAL A 46 0.09 -1.08 25.78
CA VAL A 46 -0.02 -2.55 25.87
C VAL A 46 -0.72 -3.16 24.65
N ILE A 47 -1.65 -2.42 24.03
CA ILE A 47 -2.35 -2.87 22.82
C ILE A 47 -2.14 -1.83 21.72
N THR A 48 -1.26 -2.13 20.78
CA THR A 48 -1.19 -1.38 19.52
C THR A 48 -2.15 -2.03 18.54
N PRO A 49 -3.21 -1.32 18.09
CA PRO A 49 -4.12 -1.89 17.11
C PRO A 49 -3.37 -2.22 15.83
N TYR A 50 -3.73 -3.34 15.20
CA TYR A 50 -3.16 -3.74 13.93
C TYR A 50 -3.39 -2.64 12.89
N ARG A 51 -2.31 -2.22 12.22
CA ARG A 51 -2.39 -1.39 11.02
C ARG A 51 -1.88 -2.20 9.84
N MET A 52 -2.72 -2.29 8.82
CA MET A 52 -2.33 -2.87 7.53
C MET A 52 -1.26 -2.01 6.87
N ASP A 53 -0.38 -2.65 6.13
CA ASP A 53 0.61 -1.95 5.33
C ASP A 53 -0.08 -1.34 4.10
N ILE A 54 0.21 -0.08 3.81
CA ILE A 54 -0.44 0.68 2.75
C ILE A 54 0.58 0.97 1.67
N LEU A 55 0.32 0.45 0.47
CA LEU A 55 1.04 0.72 -0.78
C LEU A 55 0.20 1.69 -1.60
N GLN A 56 0.74 2.88 -1.88
CA GLN A 56 0.03 3.92 -2.63
C GLN A 56 0.89 4.44 -3.77
N GLY A 57 0.29 4.54 -4.95
CA GLY A 57 0.88 5.19 -6.10
C GLY A 57 1.48 4.22 -7.13
N ASN A 58 2.32 4.76 -8.01
CA ASN A 58 2.97 4.02 -9.08
C ASN A 58 4.31 3.47 -8.60
N VAL A 59 4.44 2.14 -8.52
CA VAL A 59 5.73 1.50 -8.20
C VAL A 59 6.66 1.66 -9.41
N VAL A 60 7.82 2.28 -9.18
CA VAL A 60 8.88 2.39 -10.18
C VAL A 60 10.14 1.73 -9.60
N VAL A 61 10.65 0.72 -10.29
CA VAL A 61 11.89 0.02 -9.92
C VAL A 61 13.09 0.58 -10.70
N ARG A 62 14.29 0.31 -10.19
CA ARG A 62 15.54 0.80 -10.78
C ARG A 62 15.69 0.36 -12.24
N GLU A 63 15.34 -0.88 -12.52
CA GLU A 63 15.44 -1.53 -13.84
C GLU A 63 14.55 -0.83 -14.87
N GLN A 64 13.35 -0.41 -14.47
CA GLN A 64 12.42 0.31 -15.34
C GLN A 64 12.97 1.68 -15.74
N VAL A 65 13.59 2.42 -14.81
CA VAL A 65 14.20 3.72 -15.13
C VAL A 65 15.41 3.56 -16.03
N GLN A 66 16.21 2.50 -15.84
CA GLN A 66 17.35 2.20 -16.70
C GLN A 66 16.94 1.79 -18.12
N ALA A 67 15.75 1.20 -18.28
CA ALA A 67 15.20 0.88 -19.59
C ALA A 67 14.80 2.14 -20.40
N LEU A 68 14.63 3.29 -19.75
CA LEU A 68 14.26 4.53 -20.41
C LEU A 68 15.45 5.14 -21.14
N GLN A 69 15.23 5.51 -22.40
CA GLN A 69 16.22 6.17 -23.23
C GLN A 69 15.73 7.57 -23.65
N PRO A 70 16.62 8.59 -23.65
CA PRO A 70 16.28 9.89 -24.22
C PRO A 70 15.76 9.74 -25.66
N GLY A 71 14.72 10.50 -26.00
CA GLY A 71 14.09 10.47 -27.32
C GLY A 71 12.87 9.56 -27.46
N MET A 72 12.60 8.67 -26.49
CA MET A 72 11.40 7.83 -26.44
C MET A 72 10.11 8.67 -26.45
N THR A 73 9.05 8.15 -27.07
CA THR A 73 7.74 8.83 -27.07
C THR A 73 7.05 8.68 -25.72
N ARG A 74 6.09 9.57 -25.43
CA ARG A 74 5.23 9.50 -24.24
C ARG A 74 4.56 8.13 -24.06
N GLU A 75 4.08 7.55 -25.15
CA GLU A 75 3.45 6.22 -25.17
C GLU A 75 4.44 5.11 -24.81
N GLN A 76 5.67 5.18 -25.30
CA GLN A 76 6.73 4.21 -24.96
C GLN A 76 7.12 4.30 -23.48
N VAL A 77 7.24 5.52 -22.95
CA VAL A 77 7.51 5.74 -21.53
C VAL A 77 6.35 5.18 -20.68
N GLN A 78 5.10 5.42 -21.10
CA GLN A 78 3.92 4.88 -20.43
C GLN A 78 3.83 3.35 -20.51
N ALA A 79 4.31 2.74 -21.58
CA ALA A 79 4.38 1.29 -21.70
C ALA A 79 5.37 0.66 -20.69
N ILE A 80 6.42 1.40 -20.32
CA ILE A 80 7.46 0.93 -19.38
C ILE A 80 7.09 1.24 -17.92
N LEU A 81 6.70 2.49 -17.63
CA LEU A 81 6.41 2.97 -16.27
C LEU A 81 4.93 2.88 -15.87
N GLY A 82 4.04 2.61 -16.82
CA GLY A 82 2.60 2.70 -16.63
C GLY A 82 2.06 4.12 -16.76
N THR A 83 0.77 4.29 -16.51
CA THR A 83 0.09 5.59 -16.57
C THR A 83 0.38 6.42 -15.31
N PRO A 84 0.90 7.64 -15.43
CA PRO A 84 1.10 8.51 -14.27
C PRO A 84 -0.26 8.88 -13.65
N LEU A 85 -0.37 8.81 -12.33
CA LEU A 85 -1.58 9.24 -11.60
C LEU A 85 -1.84 10.75 -11.75
N VAL A 86 -0.80 11.54 -12.01
CA VAL A 86 -0.90 13.01 -12.15
C VAL A 86 -0.17 13.45 -13.42
N ALA A 87 -0.94 13.60 -14.51
CA ALA A 87 -0.51 14.40 -15.65
C ALA A 87 -1.02 15.84 -15.42
N SER A 88 -0.14 16.75 -15.02
CA SER A 88 -0.54 18.15 -14.79
C SER A 88 -0.95 18.79 -16.11
N VAL A 89 -2.18 19.30 -16.19
CA VAL A 89 -2.65 20.08 -17.35
C VAL A 89 -1.82 21.35 -17.59
N PHE A 90 -1.15 21.85 -16.55
CA PHE A 90 -0.28 23.04 -16.62
C PHE A 90 1.19 22.69 -16.92
N HIS A 91 1.60 21.43 -16.68
CA HIS A 91 2.95 20.94 -16.95
C HIS A 91 2.88 19.70 -17.83
N ALA A 92 2.35 19.85 -19.05
CA ALA A 92 2.26 18.76 -20.02
C ALA A 92 3.62 18.07 -20.25
N ASN A 93 4.72 18.78 -20.04
CA ASN A 93 6.09 18.31 -20.24
C ASN A 93 6.71 17.60 -19.03
N ARG A 94 5.93 17.34 -17.96
CA ARG A 94 6.43 16.68 -16.76
C ARG A 94 5.43 15.67 -16.21
N TRP A 95 5.91 14.45 -15.99
CA TRP A 95 5.14 13.41 -15.28
C TRP A 95 5.83 13.03 -13.99
N ASP A 96 5.05 12.94 -12.92
CA ASP A 96 5.54 12.54 -11.60
C ASP A 96 4.91 11.19 -11.21
N TYR A 97 5.77 10.21 -10.95
CA TYR A 97 5.43 8.91 -10.41
C TYR A 97 5.78 8.91 -8.93
N VAL A 98 4.76 9.02 -8.08
CA VAL A 98 4.92 9.05 -6.63
C VAL A 98 4.52 7.70 -6.07
N PHE A 99 5.40 7.11 -5.28
CA PHE A 99 5.17 5.87 -4.55
C PHE A 99 5.33 6.11 -3.05
N THR A 100 4.37 5.62 -2.27
CA THR A 100 4.42 5.66 -0.80
C THR A 100 4.17 4.28 -0.23
N LEU A 101 5.07 3.83 0.65
CA LEU A 101 4.94 2.61 1.44
C LEU A 101 4.89 2.98 2.92
N GLN A 102 3.75 2.73 3.55
CA GLN A 102 3.59 2.89 5.00
C GLN A 102 3.49 1.51 5.64
N ARG A 103 4.41 1.20 6.56
CA ARG A 103 4.39 -0.04 7.33
C ARG A 103 4.31 0.25 8.82
N GLN A 104 3.52 -0.53 9.55
CA GLN A 104 3.51 -0.45 11.02
C GLN A 104 4.92 -0.76 11.56
N GLY A 105 5.43 0.11 12.43
CA GLY A 105 6.74 -0.02 13.05
C GLY A 105 7.91 0.49 12.21
N GLN A 106 7.68 1.00 10.99
CA GLN A 106 8.72 1.61 10.16
C GLN A 106 8.34 3.02 9.73
N PRO A 107 9.33 3.91 9.48
CA PRO A 107 9.04 5.22 8.93
C PRO A 107 8.41 5.08 7.52
N PRO A 108 7.47 5.97 7.16
CA PRO A 108 6.88 5.98 5.83
C PRO A 108 7.96 6.23 4.78
N GLN A 109 8.00 5.39 3.76
CA GLN A 109 8.93 5.53 2.64
C GLN A 109 8.19 6.22 1.49
N ARG A 110 8.70 7.36 1.04
CA ARG A 110 8.18 8.07 -0.14
C ARG A 110 9.27 8.14 -1.20
N ARG A 111 8.93 7.74 -2.42
CA ARG A 111 9.82 7.79 -3.59
C ARG A 111 9.13 8.56 -4.71
N VAL A 112 9.88 9.39 -5.41
CA VAL A 112 9.37 10.19 -6.52
C VAL A 112 10.29 10.02 -7.72
N VAL A 113 9.70 9.68 -8.86
CA VAL A 113 10.38 9.68 -10.15
C VAL A 113 9.71 10.72 -11.03
N THR A 114 10.48 11.71 -11.43
CA THR A 114 10.02 12.78 -12.32
C THR A 114 10.61 12.58 -13.71
N VAL A 115 9.73 12.46 -14.68
CA VAL A 115 10.07 12.33 -16.09
C VAL A 115 9.81 13.66 -16.79
N PHE A 116 10.81 14.17 -17.49
CA PHE A 116 10.72 15.42 -18.24
C PHE A 116 10.69 15.13 -19.74
N PHE A 117 9.77 15.78 -20.44
CA PHE A 117 9.59 15.70 -21.87
C PHE A 117 9.95 17.02 -22.53
N ASP A 118 10.49 16.96 -23.74
CA ASP A 118 10.59 18.08 -24.66
C ASP A 118 9.68 17.79 -25.86
N GLY A 119 8.58 18.53 -25.95
CA GLY A 119 7.46 18.18 -26.81
C GLY A 119 6.90 16.79 -26.48
N ASP A 120 7.04 15.84 -27.40
CA ASP A 120 6.57 14.45 -27.24
C ASP A 120 7.67 13.43 -26.98
N ARG A 121 8.90 13.90 -26.74
CA ARG A 121 10.06 13.04 -26.55
C ARG A 121 10.62 13.16 -25.14
N LEU A 122 11.10 12.03 -24.61
CA LEU A 122 11.77 11.97 -23.33
C LEU A 122 13.06 12.79 -23.36
N ALA A 123 13.18 13.79 -22.50
CA ALA A 123 14.37 14.62 -22.38
C ALA A 123 15.30 14.10 -21.28
N ARG A 124 14.76 13.88 -20.08
CA ARG A 124 15.52 13.37 -18.93
C ARG A 124 14.62 12.75 -17.88
N VAL A 125 15.21 11.91 -17.04
CA VAL A 125 14.54 11.33 -15.87
C VAL A 125 15.31 11.75 -14.61
N GLN A 126 14.57 12.13 -13.58
CA GLN A 126 15.10 12.44 -12.26
C GLN A 126 14.46 11.48 -11.27
N ALA A 127 15.27 10.66 -10.63
CA ALA A 127 14.84 9.70 -9.63
C ALA A 127 15.79 9.78 -8.43
N ASP A 128 15.22 9.62 -7.24
CA ASP A 128 16.01 9.32 -6.03
C ASP A 128 16.50 7.87 -6.06
N GLU A 129 17.12 7.39 -4.97
CA GLU A 129 17.56 6.00 -4.87
C GLU A 129 16.38 5.02 -4.94
N LEU A 130 16.31 4.27 -6.04
CA LEU A 130 15.26 3.28 -6.31
C LEU A 130 15.71 1.88 -5.91
N PRO A 131 14.84 1.08 -5.27
CA PRO A 131 15.11 -0.32 -5.01
C PRO A 131 15.13 -1.13 -6.31
N THR A 132 15.86 -2.23 -6.33
CA THR A 132 15.68 -3.25 -7.37
C THR A 132 14.31 -3.91 -7.22
N GLU A 133 13.83 -4.55 -8.28
CA GLU A 133 12.60 -5.34 -8.23
C GLU A 133 12.64 -6.40 -7.11
N GLU A 134 13.77 -7.09 -6.95
CA GLU A 134 13.94 -8.11 -5.92
C GLU A 134 13.90 -7.51 -4.50
N GLU A 135 14.59 -6.39 -4.27
CA GLU A 135 14.55 -5.67 -2.99
C GLU A 135 13.13 -5.20 -2.66
N PHE A 136 12.40 -4.73 -3.67
CA PHE A 136 11.01 -4.33 -3.51
C PHE A 136 10.12 -5.51 -3.13
N VAL A 137 10.18 -6.63 -3.85
CA VAL A 137 9.41 -7.83 -3.55
C VAL A 137 9.76 -8.39 -2.17
N ALA A 138 11.04 -8.41 -1.81
CA ALA A 138 11.49 -8.81 -0.48
C ALA A 138 10.89 -7.91 0.62
N SER A 139 10.77 -6.60 0.35
CA SER A 139 10.15 -5.66 1.29
C SER A 139 8.65 -5.95 1.52
N LEU A 140 7.96 -6.56 0.55
CA LEU A 140 6.57 -7.00 0.70
C LEU A 140 6.46 -8.36 1.42
N ALA A 141 7.38 -9.28 1.15
CA ALA A 141 7.37 -10.64 1.69
C ALA A 141 7.68 -10.71 3.19
N ALA A 142 8.43 -9.74 3.74
CA ALA A 142 8.91 -9.73 5.12
C ALA A 142 7.85 -9.86 6.23
N ARG A 143 6.55 -9.74 5.91
CA ARG A 143 5.45 -9.96 6.86
C ARG A 143 4.64 -11.22 6.66
N ARG A 144 4.80 -11.97 5.57
CA ARG A 144 4.23 -13.32 5.52
C ARG A 144 5.14 -14.16 6.43
N PRO A 145 4.71 -14.60 7.62
CA PRO A 145 5.47 -15.61 8.32
C PRO A 145 5.65 -16.74 7.31
N ALA A 146 6.90 -17.06 6.99
CA ALA A 146 7.22 -18.30 6.31
C ALA A 146 6.88 -19.42 7.30
N GLY A 147 5.58 -19.63 7.53
CA GLY A 147 5.08 -20.91 7.96
C GLY A 147 5.59 -21.86 6.91
N GLN A 148 6.34 -22.86 7.37
CA GLN A 148 6.89 -23.93 6.54
C GLN A 148 5.87 -24.27 5.48
N ALA A 149 6.20 -24.01 4.21
CA ALA A 149 5.31 -24.34 3.11
C ALA A 149 4.98 -25.83 3.30
N PRO A 150 3.70 -26.20 3.46
CA PRO A 150 3.35 -27.60 3.69
C PRO A 150 3.98 -28.39 2.55
N ALA A 151 4.75 -29.43 2.91
CA ALA A 151 5.41 -30.26 1.91
C ALA A 151 4.35 -30.74 0.92
N LEU A 152 4.43 -30.23 -0.31
CA LEU A 152 3.54 -30.60 -1.41
C LEU A 152 3.87 -32.00 -1.96
N GLU A 153 4.88 -32.63 -1.38
CA GLU A 153 5.26 -34.01 -1.60
C GLU A 153 4.49 -34.89 -0.60
N ALA A 154 3.61 -35.74 -1.13
CA ALA A 154 3.03 -36.81 -0.34
C ALA A 154 4.15 -37.78 0.05
N SER A 155 4.26 -38.12 1.34
CA SER A 155 5.21 -39.17 1.76
C SER A 155 4.85 -40.50 1.07
N GLU A 156 5.82 -41.38 0.87
CA GLU A 156 5.58 -42.69 0.22
C GLU A 156 4.45 -43.50 0.91
N GLU A 157 4.27 -43.31 2.22
CA GLU A 157 3.18 -43.91 2.98
C GLU A 157 1.81 -43.31 2.65
N GLN A 158 1.74 -42.00 2.41
CA GLN A 158 0.52 -41.32 1.97
C GLN A 158 0.17 -41.72 0.54
N LEU A 159 1.15 -41.82 -0.36
CA LEU A 159 0.98 -42.36 -1.71
C LEU A 159 0.44 -43.79 -1.68
N ARG A 160 1.05 -44.69 -0.89
CA ARG A 160 0.56 -46.08 -0.73
C ARG A 160 -0.84 -46.14 -0.11
N ALA A 161 -1.18 -45.24 0.81
CA ALA A 161 -2.52 -45.17 1.39
C ALA A 161 -3.58 -44.73 0.36
N PHE A 162 -3.24 -43.83 -0.57
CA PHE A 162 -4.11 -43.47 -1.70
C PHE A 162 -4.23 -44.61 -2.73
N GLU A 163 -3.16 -45.37 -2.97
CA GLU A 163 -3.18 -46.57 -3.84
C GLU A 163 -3.99 -47.72 -3.22
N ALA A 164 -3.85 -47.95 -1.91
CA ALA A 164 -4.63 -48.94 -1.17
C ALA A 164 -6.12 -48.58 -1.15
N LYS A 165 -6.45 -47.27 -1.08
CA LYS A 165 -7.82 -46.76 -1.20
C LYS A 165 -8.32 -46.71 -2.65
N GLY A 166 -7.42 -46.79 -3.63
CA GLY A 166 -7.69 -46.84 -5.07
C GLY A 166 -7.79 -48.25 -5.67
N THR A 167 -7.65 -49.30 -4.86
CA THR A 167 -7.75 -50.71 -5.32
C THR A 167 -9.19 -51.25 -5.36
N SER A 168 -10.22 -50.39 -5.34
CA SER A 168 -11.50 -50.72 -5.97
C SER A 168 -11.44 -50.32 -7.46
N ALA A 169 -10.80 -51.16 -8.27
CA ALA A 169 -10.83 -51.03 -9.73
C ALA A 169 -12.18 -51.55 -10.31
N PRO A 170 -12.43 -51.44 -11.61
CA PRO A 170 -13.22 -50.41 -12.27
C PRO A 170 -14.57 -50.98 -12.77
N ALA A 171 -15.62 -50.16 -12.82
CA ALA A 171 -16.82 -50.53 -13.58
C ALA A 171 -16.48 -50.46 -15.08
N THR A 172 -16.47 -51.62 -15.71
CA THR A 172 -16.27 -51.92 -17.13
C THR A 172 -16.94 -50.89 -18.07
N PRO A 173 -16.20 -50.36 -19.07
CA PRO A 173 -16.78 -49.66 -20.20
C PRO A 173 -17.39 -50.66 -21.20
N PRO A 174 -18.64 -50.50 -21.67
CA PRO A 174 -19.08 -51.19 -22.87
C PRO A 174 -18.42 -50.53 -24.09
N SER A 175 -17.72 -51.33 -24.88
CA SER A 175 -17.19 -51.00 -26.21
C SER A 175 -17.54 -52.18 -27.13
N PRO A 176 -17.63 -52.03 -28.47
CA PRO A 176 -18.32 -51.01 -29.26
C PRO A 176 -19.17 -51.69 -30.37
N GLU A 177 -20.43 -51.28 -30.58
CA GLU A 177 -21.15 -51.64 -31.81
C GLU A 177 -21.49 -50.37 -32.60
N ALA A 178 -20.86 -50.27 -33.77
CA ALA A 178 -21.15 -49.43 -34.94
C ALA A 178 -21.15 -47.90 -34.78
N ALA A 179 -20.05 -47.29 -35.23
CA ALA A 179 -20.06 -45.98 -35.91
C ALA A 179 -20.84 -46.12 -37.26
N PRO A 180 -21.45 -45.05 -37.84
CA PRO A 180 -20.82 -43.74 -37.94
C PRO A 180 -21.71 -42.48 -37.79
N ASP A 181 -20.97 -41.38 -37.64
CA ASP A 181 -21.26 -39.98 -37.98
C ASP A 181 -21.87 -39.01 -36.95
N ALA A 182 -21.28 -37.80 -37.04
CA ALA A 182 -21.69 -36.50 -36.52
C ALA A 182 -21.16 -36.06 -35.13
N ALA A 183 -20.04 -35.34 -35.20
CA ALA A 183 -19.87 -33.97 -34.69
C ALA A 183 -20.35 -33.62 -33.26
N ALA A 184 -19.36 -33.34 -32.40
CA ALA A 184 -19.26 -32.21 -31.47
C ALA A 184 -20.52 -31.74 -30.72
N ALA A 185 -20.57 -32.02 -29.40
CA ALA A 185 -21.28 -31.18 -28.45
C ALA A 185 -20.61 -31.19 -27.07
N SER A 186 -19.96 -30.08 -26.76
CA SER A 186 -19.47 -29.69 -25.44
C SER A 186 -20.64 -29.53 -24.46
N THR A 187 -20.66 -30.26 -23.35
CA THR A 187 -21.63 -30.04 -22.28
C THR A 187 -21.31 -28.75 -21.52
N ALA A 188 -22.18 -27.77 -21.72
CA ALA A 188 -22.20 -26.46 -21.09
C ALA A 188 -22.27 -26.54 -19.57
N ARG A 189 -21.44 -25.73 -18.89
CA ARG A 189 -21.64 -25.39 -17.46
C ARG A 189 -22.72 -24.32 -17.39
N SER A 190 -23.82 -24.63 -16.71
CA SER A 190 -24.95 -23.71 -16.54
C SER A 190 -24.68 -22.76 -15.37
N TYR A 191 -24.69 -21.45 -15.61
CA TYR A 191 -24.51 -20.41 -14.58
C TYR A 191 -25.80 -19.58 -14.44
N PRO A 192 -26.20 -19.18 -13.23
CA PRO A 192 -27.44 -18.44 -13.00
C PRO A 192 -27.39 -17.01 -13.57
N PRO A 193 -28.51 -16.49 -14.10
CA PRO A 193 -28.54 -15.18 -14.76
C PRO A 193 -28.43 -14.02 -13.74
N LEU A 194 -27.59 -13.03 -14.05
CA LEU A 194 -27.25 -11.89 -13.17
C LEU A 194 -27.96 -10.58 -13.56
N GLU A 195 -29.22 -10.63 -13.99
CA GLU A 195 -29.96 -9.41 -14.36
C GLU A 195 -31.09 -9.11 -13.34
N PRO A 196 -31.19 -7.88 -12.82
CA PRO A 196 -32.32 -7.44 -12.02
C PRO A 196 -33.51 -7.15 -12.95
N ARG A 197 -34.68 -7.58 -12.50
CA ARG A 197 -35.94 -7.58 -13.26
C ARG A 197 -36.56 -6.19 -13.44
#